data_AF-A0A9X3C3J5-F1
#
_entry.id   AF-A0A9X3C3J5-F1
#
_cell.length_a   1.000
_cell.length_b   1.000
_cell.length_c   1.000
_cell.angle_alpha   90.00
_cell.angle_beta   90.00
_cell.angle_gamma   90.00
#
_symmetry.space_group_name_H-M   'P 1'
#
loop_
_entity.id
_entity.type
_entity.pdbx_description
1 polymer ?
#
loop_
_entity_poly.entity_id
_entity_poly.type
_entity_poly.pdbx_seq_one_letter_code
_entity_poly.pdbx_strand_id
1 'polypeptide(L)'
;MCADLAGLDGKGDQRITADAKAIAYELDPHAVVDRAVRADTERSVWVRPAPDAMTYVTALLPMTQGVAVYATLRREADTCGDGRSRGQVMADTLVERVTGRPARHVW
;
A
#
# COMPACT_ATOMS: atom_id res chain seq x y z
N MET A 1 -3.48 -28.54 12.90
CA MET A 1 -2.23 -28.24 12.17
C MET A 1 -1.03 -28.15 13.11
N CYS A 2 -0.93 -27.18 14.01
CA CYS A 2 0.26 -27.02 14.87
C CYS A 2 0.55 -28.20 15.82
N ALA A 3 -0.45 -29.04 16.09
CA ALA A 3 -0.30 -30.26 16.88
C ALA A 3 0.18 -31.47 16.06
N ASP A 4 0.17 -31.40 14.72
CA ASP A 4 0.67 -32.45 13.82
C ASP A 4 1.99 -32.00 13.19
N LEU A 5 3.07 -32.13 13.96
CA LEU A 5 4.41 -31.71 13.54
C LEU A 5 4.97 -32.61 12.42
N ALA A 6 4.56 -33.89 12.39
CA ALA A 6 4.97 -34.82 11.33
C ALA A 6 4.38 -34.41 9.97
N GLY A 7 3.14 -33.91 9.94
CA GLY A 7 2.51 -33.37 8.74
C GLY A 7 3.06 -32.02 8.25
N LEU A 8 3.99 -31.40 9.00
CA LEU A 8 4.68 -30.15 8.63
C LEU A 8 6.10 -30.39 8.12
N ASP A 9 6.68 -31.55 8.38
CA ASP A 9 8.04 -31.88 7.98
C ASP A 9 8.17 -31.89 6.44
N GLY A 10 9.22 -31.25 5.93
CA GLY A 10 9.45 -31.09 4.49
C GLY A 10 8.57 -30.06 3.76
N LYS A 11 7.65 -29.34 4.45
CA LYS A 11 6.89 -28.24 3.82
C LYS A 11 7.67 -26.93 3.89
N GLY A 12 7.68 -26.17 2.78
CA GLY A 12 8.21 -24.81 2.75
C GLY A 12 7.24 -23.76 3.31
N ASP A 13 7.75 -22.60 3.73
CA ASP A 13 6.99 -21.52 4.39
C ASP A 13 5.72 -21.10 3.62
N GLN A 14 5.80 -21.04 2.29
CA GLN A 14 4.64 -20.72 1.45
C GLN A 14 3.53 -21.78 1.55
N ARG A 15 3.91 -23.07 1.60
CA ARG A 15 2.98 -24.19 1.69
C ARG A 15 2.35 -24.24 3.08
N ILE A 16 3.15 -24.02 4.13
CA ILE A 16 2.66 -23.91 5.51
C ILE A 16 1.68 -22.73 5.64
N THR A 17 2.01 -21.58 5.07
CA THR A 17 1.14 -20.40 5.07
C THR A 17 -0.18 -20.66 4.34
N ALA A 18 -0.14 -21.36 3.20
CA ALA A 18 -1.34 -21.71 2.44
C ALA A 18 -2.25 -22.68 3.20
N ASP A 19 -1.68 -23.73 3.80
CA ASP A 19 -2.43 -24.72 4.59
C ASP A 19 -3.07 -24.08 5.83
N ALA A 20 -2.33 -23.20 6.52
CA ALA A 20 -2.85 -22.46 7.66
C ALA A 20 -4.01 -21.52 7.26
N LYS A 21 -3.89 -20.84 6.12
CA LYS A 21 -4.96 -19.98 5.58
C LYS A 21 -6.19 -20.79 5.18
N ALA A 22 -6.02 -21.98 4.61
CA ALA A 22 -7.12 -22.86 4.23
C ALA A 22 -7.93 -23.30 5.46
N ILE A 23 -7.24 -23.74 6.52
CA ILE A 23 -7.89 -24.13 7.79
C ILE A 23 -8.57 -22.92 8.45
N ALA A 24 -7.93 -21.75 8.45
CA ALA A 24 -8.54 -20.53 8.99
C ALA A 24 -9.80 -20.12 8.22
N TYR A 25 -9.79 -20.27 6.89
CA TYR A 25 -10.95 -19.98 6.05
C TYR A 25 -12.08 -20.99 6.27
N GLU A 26 -11.78 -22.27 6.46
CA GLU A 26 -12.79 -23.30 6.76
C GLU A 26 -13.46 -23.07 8.12
N LEU A 27 -12.67 -22.65 9.12
CA LEU A 27 -13.15 -22.39 10.48
C LEU A 27 -13.99 -21.11 10.60
N ASP A 28 -13.60 -20.05 9.89
CA ASP A 28 -14.35 -18.78 9.91
C ASP A 28 -14.24 -18.03 8.56
N PRO A 29 -15.09 -18.39 7.59
CA PRO A 29 -15.19 -17.66 6.33
C PRO A 29 -15.61 -16.20 6.54
N HIS A 30 -16.40 -15.93 7.59
CA HIS A 30 -16.92 -14.61 7.90
C HIS A 30 -15.82 -13.66 8.37
N ALA A 31 -14.87 -14.10 9.21
CA ALA A 31 -13.74 -13.28 9.64
C ALA A 31 -12.85 -12.78 8.50
N VAL A 32 -12.69 -13.56 7.42
CA VAL A 32 -11.90 -13.14 6.24
C VAL A 32 -12.65 -12.06 5.45
N VAL A 33 -13.96 -12.22 5.29
CA VAL A 33 -14.82 -11.21 4.64
C VAL A 33 -14.91 -9.96 5.51
N ASP A 34 -15.15 -10.11 6.80
CA ASP A 34 -15.23 -9.02 7.78
C ASP A 34 -13.91 -8.26 7.91
N ARG A 35 -12.75 -8.93 7.76
CA ARG A 35 -11.45 -8.26 7.68
C ARG A 35 -11.34 -7.43 6.41
N ALA A 36 -11.78 -7.95 5.27
CA ALA A 36 -11.79 -7.19 4.02
C ALA A 36 -12.74 -5.98 4.10
N VAL A 37 -13.88 -6.14 4.77
CA VAL A 37 -14.87 -5.07 5.02
C VAL A 37 -14.34 -4.04 6.03
N ARG A 38 -13.70 -4.47 7.13
CA ARG A 38 -13.07 -3.58 8.13
C ARG A 38 -11.85 -2.84 7.58
N ALA A 39 -11.08 -3.44 6.67
CA ALA A 39 -9.92 -2.77 6.08
C ALA A 39 -10.30 -1.44 5.40
N ASP A 40 -11.51 -1.36 4.86
CA ASP A 40 -12.06 -0.12 4.29
C ASP A 40 -12.37 0.95 5.36
N THR A 41 -12.48 0.58 6.63
CA THR A 41 -12.67 1.52 7.75
C THR A 41 -11.36 2.00 8.37
N GLU A 42 -10.24 1.30 8.11
CA GLU A 42 -8.92 1.60 8.68
C GLU A 42 -8.10 2.61 7.84
N ARG A 43 -8.66 3.07 6.71
CA ARG A 43 -8.01 4.07 5.85
C ARG A 43 -7.63 5.30 6.66
N SER A 44 -6.36 5.67 6.52
CA SER A 44 -5.72 6.68 7.34
C SER A 44 -4.54 7.28 6.59
N VAL A 45 -4.17 8.50 6.98
CA VAL A 45 -3.01 9.21 6.45
C VAL A 45 -2.17 9.68 7.63
N TRP A 46 -0.86 9.49 7.55
CA TRP A 46 0.07 9.97 8.55
C TRP A 46 1.31 10.54 7.89
N VAL A 47 2.00 11.40 8.65
CA VAL A 47 3.20 12.11 8.23
C VAL A 47 4.31 11.82 9.22
N ARG A 48 5.52 11.49 8.74
CA ARG A 48 6.69 11.22 9.57
C ARG A 48 7.90 12.04 9.07
N PRO A 49 8.60 12.79 9.95
CA PRO A 49 9.79 13.53 9.56
C PRO A 49 10.87 12.63 8.93
N ALA A 50 11.62 13.19 7.97
CA ALA A 50 12.79 12.59 7.37
C ALA A 50 13.98 13.58 7.40
N PRO A 51 15.23 13.12 7.15
CA PRO A 51 16.38 14.02 7.02
C PRO A 51 16.18 15.10 5.94
N ASP A 52 17.05 16.12 5.95
CA ASP A 52 17.15 17.12 4.88
C ASP A 52 15.88 17.96 4.64
N ALA A 53 15.15 18.26 5.72
CA ALA A 53 13.87 18.99 5.67
C ALA A 53 12.78 18.29 4.82
N MET A 54 12.86 16.96 4.72
CA MET A 54 11.88 16.13 4.00
C MET A 54 10.90 15.46 4.95
N THR A 55 9.83 14.89 4.40
CA THR A 55 8.84 14.12 5.16
C THR A 55 8.29 12.95 4.35
N TYR A 56 7.93 11.87 5.04
CA TYR A 56 7.17 10.77 4.46
C TYR A 56 5.69 11.01 4.71
N VAL A 57 4.90 11.15 3.65
CA VAL A 57 3.43 11.09 3.71
C VAL A 57 3.00 9.70 3.28
N THR A 58 2.30 8.97 4.15
CA THR A 58 1.82 7.62 3.85
C THR A 58 0.31 7.56 4.00
N ALA A 59 -0.35 6.89 3.05
CA ALA A 59 -1.79 6.64 3.08
C ALA A 59 -2.04 5.12 3.07
N LEU A 60 -2.87 4.65 4.00
CA LEU A 60 -3.49 3.34 3.93
C LEU A 60 -4.84 3.51 3.22
N LEU A 61 -5.01 2.85 2.08
CA LEU A 61 -6.19 2.97 1.23
C LEU A 61 -6.66 1.59 0.77
N PRO A 62 -7.95 1.45 0.39
CA PRO A 62 -8.41 0.32 -0.41
C PRO A 62 -7.52 0.14 -1.64
N MET A 63 -7.16 -1.11 -1.96
CA MET A 63 -6.17 -1.43 -3.00
C MET A 63 -6.47 -0.73 -4.34
N THR A 64 -7.73 -0.72 -4.76
CA THR A 64 -8.16 -0.08 -6.01
C THR A 64 -7.87 1.42 -6.02
N GLN A 65 -8.11 2.10 -4.90
CA GLN A 65 -7.84 3.53 -4.74
C GLN A 65 -6.33 3.80 -4.67
N GLY A 66 -5.58 3.00 -3.92
CA GLY A 66 -4.12 3.12 -3.83
C GLY A 66 -3.42 2.94 -5.18
N VAL A 67 -3.83 1.92 -5.94
CA VAL A 67 -3.31 1.68 -7.31
C VAL A 67 -3.72 2.81 -8.24
N ALA A 68 -4.96 3.32 -8.14
CA ALA A 68 -5.40 4.45 -8.96
C ALA A 68 -4.52 5.69 -8.71
N VAL A 69 -4.27 6.06 -7.45
CA VAL A 69 -3.38 7.17 -7.09
C VAL A 69 -1.99 6.96 -7.70
N TYR A 70 -1.37 5.80 -7.46
CA TYR A 70 -0.03 5.52 -7.97
C TYR A 70 0.03 5.55 -9.52
N ALA A 71 -0.92 4.89 -10.19
CA ALA A 71 -0.98 4.82 -11.64
C ALA A 71 -1.14 6.19 -12.28
N THR A 72 -1.95 7.05 -11.65
CA THR A 72 -2.12 8.44 -12.08
C THR A 72 -0.82 9.24 -11.96
N LEU A 73 -0.15 9.20 -10.79
CA LEU A 73 1.13 9.92 -10.62
C LEU A 73 2.20 9.42 -11.58
N ARG A 74 2.27 8.09 -11.76
CA ARG A 74 3.20 7.47 -12.69
C ARG A 74 2.95 7.90 -14.14
N ARG A 75 1.68 7.94 -14.57
CA ARG A 75 1.32 8.37 -15.93
C ARG A 75 1.79 9.79 -16.22
N GLU A 76 1.57 10.73 -15.30
CA GLU A 76 2.04 12.11 -15.45
C GLU A 76 3.56 12.16 -15.60
N ALA A 77 4.26 11.42 -14.75
CA ALA A 77 5.71 11.34 -14.79
C ALA A 77 6.24 10.71 -16.07
N ASP A 78 5.58 9.67 -16.60
CA ASP A 78 5.95 9.01 -17.85
C ASP A 78 5.76 9.94 -19.07
N THR A 79 4.89 10.97 -18.97
CA THR A 79 4.69 11.99 -20.01
C THR A 79 5.50 13.27 -19.81
N CYS A 80 6.22 13.40 -18.71
CA CYS A 80 6.97 14.61 -18.35
C CYS A 80 8.39 14.55 -18.93
N GLY A 81 8.67 15.45 -19.88
CA GLY A 81 9.96 15.51 -20.59
C GLY A 81 10.90 16.64 -20.14
N ASP A 82 10.74 17.15 -18.93
CA ASP A 82 11.43 18.37 -18.47
C ASP A 82 12.78 18.14 -17.76
N GLY A 83 13.30 16.92 -17.81
CA GLY A 83 14.59 16.54 -17.24
C GLY A 83 14.57 16.20 -15.75
N ARG A 84 13.45 16.36 -15.03
CA ARG A 84 13.30 15.85 -13.66
C ARG A 84 13.26 14.32 -13.65
N SER A 85 13.70 13.74 -12.53
CA SER A 85 13.53 12.30 -12.32
C SER A 85 12.04 11.95 -12.17
N ARG A 86 11.68 10.71 -12.55
CA ARG A 86 10.31 10.20 -12.37
C ARG A 86 9.80 10.39 -10.93
N GLY A 87 10.66 10.16 -9.93
CA GLY A 87 10.33 10.33 -8.52
C GLY A 87 9.99 11.77 -8.16
N GLN A 88 10.75 12.75 -8.67
CA GLN A 88 10.46 14.18 -8.48
C GLN A 88 9.13 14.57 -9.11
N VAL A 89 8.87 14.17 -10.36
CA VAL A 89 7.60 14.50 -11.03
C VAL A 89 6.41 13.89 -10.30
N MET A 90 6.52 12.63 -9.85
CA MET A 90 5.47 11.99 -9.06
C MET A 90 5.21 12.71 -7.73
N ALA A 91 6.26 13.13 -7.02
CA ALA A 91 6.14 13.85 -5.76
C ALA A 91 5.50 15.23 -5.95
N ASP A 92 5.95 15.99 -6.94
CA ASP A 92 5.39 17.30 -7.27
C ASP A 92 3.92 17.19 -7.69
N THR A 93 3.60 16.21 -8.54
CA THR A 93 2.22 15.95 -8.98
C THR A 93 1.31 15.58 -7.80
N LEU A 94 1.80 14.78 -6.85
CA LEU A 94 1.05 14.44 -5.63
C LEU A 94 0.70 15.70 -4.84
N VAL A 95 1.70 16.55 -4.59
CA VAL A 95 1.52 17.81 -3.86
C VAL A 95 0.54 18.73 -4.59
N GLU A 96 0.69 18.89 -5.90
CA GLU A 96 -0.16 19.75 -6.71
C GLU A 96 -1.62 19.32 -6.69
N ARG A 97 -1.88 18.02 -6.79
CA ARG A 97 -3.25 17.49 -6.79
C ARG A 97 -3.90 17.51 -5.43
N VAL A 98 -3.15 17.24 -4.36
CA VAL A 98 -3.70 17.20 -2.99
C VAL A 98 -3.91 18.61 -2.45
N THR A 99 -3.01 19.55 -2.74
CA THR A 99 -3.06 20.92 -2.19
C THR A 99 -3.73 21.93 -3.12
N GLY A 100 -3.86 21.61 -4.41
CA GLY A 100 -4.31 22.56 -5.44
C GLY A 100 -3.32 23.69 -5.72
N ARG A 101 -2.07 23.59 -5.23
CA ARG A 101 -1.02 24.62 -5.37
C ARG A 101 0.19 24.05 -6.10
N PRO A 102 0.93 24.86 -6.89
CA PRO A 102 2.17 24.42 -7.52
C PRO A 102 3.15 23.84 -6.48
N ALA A 103 3.77 22.69 -6.74
CA ALA A 103 4.71 22.08 -5.80
C ALA A 103 5.92 22.98 -5.51
N ARG A 104 6.31 23.76 -6.52
CA ARG A 104 7.34 24.82 -6.45
C ARG A 104 6.96 26.02 -5.57
N HIS A 105 5.70 26.15 -5.14
CA HIS A 105 5.17 27.27 -4.36
C HIS A 105 4.47 26.79 -3.07
N VAL A 106 4.92 25.68 -2.47
CA VAL A 106 4.46 25.30 -1.14
C VAL A 106 5.30 26.01 -0.10
N TRP A 107 5.20 27.35 -0.07
CA TRP A 107 5.31 28.30 1.05
C TRP A 107 4.88 29.67 0.51
#